data_AF-A0A7U6B7R8-F1
#
_entry.id   AF-A0A7U6B7R8-F1
#
_cell.length_a   1.000
_cell.length_b   1.000
_cell.length_c   1.000
_cell.angle_alpha   90.00
_cell.angle_beta   90.00
_cell.angle_gamma   90.00
#
_symmetry.space_group_name_H-M   'P 1'
#
loop_
_entity.id
_entity.type
_entity.pdbx_description
1 polymer ?
#
loop_
_entity_poly.entity_id
_entity_poly.type
_entity_poly.pdbx_seq_one_letter_code
_entity_poly.pdbx_strand_id
1 'polypeptide(L)'
;MDEFLDATTKSNIPQATRRVFFTFTEASIEERGFYNADQLSGMGSGILLRYRSRYFLLTAYHVVVHTLAVQQNESPFMLHARASSPGRIPELYDLLLPRWHWDIRTLMPESHGETAWNDVALIELFDPLCSIPDNEVIDLDRIQVLQRREFFDGQMLIASGYPLQRNGYEYGGPDEFGPGLAQLTTIQRHHTPGAVVRGLGRNDFYFKPSDPAVNHDALNGMSGGSVVNLYPQARKTKWAGMLKAVDERTGLVQFIPAWVIVPIIRRYAEAQRRDLDPNAGAPCVGITPKQREEVQRFLSHVASLR
;
A
#
# COMPACT_ATOMS: atom_id res chain seq x y z
N MET A 1 3.84 -21.20 17.13
CA MET A 1 3.69 -20.54 15.80
C MET A 1 2.91 -19.25 15.97
N ASP A 2 1.75 -19.31 16.63
CA ASP A 2 0.84 -18.16 16.78
C ASP A 2 1.45 -16.96 17.51
N GLU A 3 2.23 -17.18 18.57
CA GLU A 3 2.93 -16.09 19.27
C GLU A 3 3.94 -15.35 18.35
N PHE A 4 4.62 -16.08 17.46
CA PHE A 4 5.58 -15.48 16.53
C PHE A 4 4.86 -14.72 15.42
N LEU A 5 3.72 -15.27 14.98
CA LEU A 5 2.84 -14.63 14.01
C LEU A 5 2.29 -13.32 14.59
N ASP A 6 1.74 -13.33 15.80
CA ASP A 6 1.23 -12.14 16.49
C ASP A 6 2.32 -11.08 16.70
N ALA A 7 3.51 -11.48 17.17
CA ALA A 7 4.63 -10.57 17.33
C ALA A 7 5.06 -9.95 15.97
N THR A 8 5.10 -10.77 14.91
CA THR A 8 5.54 -10.30 13.59
C THR A 8 4.49 -9.38 12.95
N THR A 9 3.20 -9.70 13.02
CA THR A 9 2.12 -8.90 12.40
C THR A 9 1.94 -7.54 13.08
N LYS A 10 2.35 -7.41 14.35
CA LYS A 10 2.42 -6.13 15.08
C LYS A 10 3.67 -5.30 14.81
N SER A 11 4.65 -5.82 14.06
CA SER A 11 5.83 -5.05 13.66
C SER A 11 5.50 -3.96 12.63
N ASN A 12 6.41 -3.01 12.45
CA ASN A 12 6.18 -1.84 11.59
C ASN A 12 5.96 -2.19 10.11
N ILE A 13 6.57 -3.27 9.61
CA ILE A 13 6.51 -3.59 8.17
C ILE A 13 5.11 -4.09 7.76
N PRO A 14 4.47 -5.09 8.42
CA PRO A 14 3.08 -5.42 8.13
C PRO A 14 2.13 -4.26 8.42
N GLN A 15 2.40 -3.49 9.49
CA GLN A 15 1.60 -2.32 9.87
C GLN A 15 1.69 -1.17 8.86
N ALA A 16 2.74 -1.10 8.05
CA ALA A 16 2.88 -0.17 6.94
C ALA A 16 2.07 -0.54 5.69
N THR A 17 1.52 -1.75 5.62
CA THR A 17 0.68 -2.13 4.47
C THR A 17 -0.63 -1.33 4.49
N ARG A 18 -1.00 -0.76 3.34
CA ARG A 18 -2.20 0.04 3.10
C ARG A 18 -3.05 -0.57 2.00
N ARG A 19 -4.36 -0.36 2.12
CA ARG A 19 -5.31 -0.60 1.04
C ARG A 19 -5.33 0.61 0.13
N VAL A 20 -5.41 0.36 -1.18
CA VAL A 20 -5.61 1.40 -2.19
C VAL A 20 -7.10 1.52 -2.50
N PHE A 21 -7.65 2.72 -2.38
CA PHE A 21 -9.03 3.03 -2.74
C PHE A 21 -9.02 3.86 -4.02
N PHE A 22 -9.44 3.28 -5.14
CA PHE A 22 -9.50 4.01 -6.41
C PHE A 22 -10.73 4.89 -6.44
N THR A 23 -10.57 6.12 -6.91
CA THR A 23 -11.67 7.08 -7.00
C THR A 23 -12.17 7.13 -8.42
N PHE A 24 -13.49 7.15 -8.56
CA PHE A 24 -14.17 7.36 -9.82
C PHE A 24 -15.06 8.59 -9.71
N THR A 25 -15.13 9.36 -10.79
CA THR A 25 -16.12 10.40 -10.95
C THR A 25 -16.59 10.49 -12.40
N GLU A 26 -17.88 10.83 -12.58
CA GLU A 26 -18.49 10.98 -13.90
C GLU A 26 -18.17 12.32 -14.55
N ALA A 27 -18.00 13.37 -13.76
CA ALA A 27 -17.76 14.73 -14.25
C ALA A 27 -16.32 15.18 -13.95
N SER A 28 -15.73 15.91 -14.89
CA SER A 28 -14.39 16.49 -14.74
C SER A 28 -14.34 17.54 -13.63
N ILE A 29 -13.14 17.93 -13.16
CA ILE A 29 -13.07 19.07 -12.23
C ILE A 29 -13.41 20.38 -12.93
N GLU A 30 -13.07 20.53 -14.21
CA GLU A 30 -13.37 21.74 -14.98
C GLU A 30 -14.88 22.02 -14.99
N GLU A 31 -15.70 20.96 -14.98
CA GLU A 31 -17.15 21.04 -14.90
C GLU A 31 -17.66 21.25 -13.47
N ARG A 32 -17.04 20.64 -12.45
CA ARG A 32 -17.52 20.68 -11.06
C ARG A 32 -17.01 21.86 -10.24
N GLY A 33 -15.77 22.28 -10.45
CA GLY A 33 -15.06 23.30 -9.68
C GLY A 33 -14.57 22.85 -8.29
N PHE A 34 -14.70 21.57 -7.92
CA PHE A 34 -14.24 21.00 -6.65
C PHE A 34 -13.91 19.51 -6.77
N TYR A 35 -13.08 19.00 -5.85
CA TYR A 35 -12.80 17.57 -5.72
C TYR A 35 -14.03 16.81 -5.22
N ASN A 36 -14.39 15.74 -5.91
CA ASN A 36 -15.41 14.79 -5.47
C ASN A 36 -15.12 13.39 -6.04
N ALA A 37 -15.51 12.34 -5.31
CA ALA A 37 -15.43 10.96 -5.74
C ALA A 37 -16.82 10.36 -5.63
N ASP A 38 -17.44 10.08 -6.78
CA ASP A 38 -18.79 9.51 -6.85
C ASP A 38 -18.79 8.07 -6.35
N GLN A 39 -17.70 7.35 -6.62
CA GLN A 39 -17.54 5.95 -6.27
C GLN A 39 -16.10 5.63 -5.86
N LEU A 40 -15.96 4.74 -4.89
CA LEU A 40 -14.74 4.04 -4.56
C LEU A 40 -14.78 2.64 -5.16
N SER A 41 -13.65 2.17 -5.68
CA SER A 41 -13.57 0.86 -6.30
C SER A 41 -12.17 0.25 -6.23
N GLY A 42 -12.01 -0.85 -6.98
CA GLY A 42 -10.74 -1.49 -7.26
C GLY A 42 -10.20 -2.37 -6.13
N MET A 43 -9.02 -2.91 -6.39
CA MET A 43 -8.34 -3.83 -5.50
C MET A 43 -6.84 -3.55 -5.59
N GLY A 44 -6.16 -3.66 -4.45
CA GLY A 44 -4.75 -3.36 -4.40
C GLY A 44 -4.28 -3.08 -3.00
N SER A 45 -3.03 -3.47 -2.75
CA SER A 45 -2.31 -3.15 -1.54
C SER A 45 -1.08 -2.32 -1.90
N GLY A 46 -0.53 -1.64 -0.91
CA GLY A 46 0.77 -1.00 -1.03
C GLY A 46 1.45 -0.90 0.32
N ILE A 47 2.70 -0.47 0.34
CA ILE A 47 3.50 -0.30 1.53
C ILE A 47 3.77 1.19 1.69
N LEU A 48 3.38 1.74 2.83
CA LEU A 48 3.69 3.12 3.19
C LEU A 48 5.14 3.23 3.62
N LEU A 49 5.89 4.08 2.92
CA LEU A 49 7.31 4.34 3.15
C LEU A 49 7.51 5.79 3.56
N ARG A 50 8.54 6.03 4.38
CA ARG A 50 9.10 7.35 4.65
C ARG A 50 10.57 7.35 4.22
N TYR A 51 10.98 8.37 3.46
CA TYR A 51 12.38 8.56 3.07
C TYR A 51 12.69 10.04 2.99
N ARG A 52 13.73 10.49 3.72
CA ARG A 52 14.13 11.92 3.75
C ARG A 52 12.94 12.86 4.02
N SER A 53 12.12 12.50 5.01
CA SER A 53 10.91 13.22 5.43
C SER A 53 9.76 13.27 4.40
N ARG A 54 9.84 12.54 3.29
CA ARG A 54 8.74 12.39 2.32
C ARG A 54 8.05 11.04 2.46
N TYR A 55 6.78 11.00 2.11
CA TYR A 55 5.95 9.79 2.17
C TYR A 55 5.74 9.22 0.77
N PHE A 56 5.82 7.90 0.67
CA PHE A 56 5.61 7.18 -0.57
C PHE A 56 4.69 5.97 -0.37
N LEU A 57 3.90 5.66 -1.38
CA LEU A 57 3.30 4.35 -1.57
C LEU A 57 4.17 3.55 -2.53
N LEU A 58 4.67 2.42 -2.08
CA LEU A 58 5.23 1.39 -2.93
C LEU A 58 4.15 0.34 -3.21
N THR A 59 3.89 0.03 -4.48
CA THR A 59 2.89 -0.98 -4.87
C THR A 59 3.34 -1.69 -6.16
N ALA A 60 2.59 -2.71 -6.59
CA ALA A 60 2.81 -3.35 -7.88
C ALA A 60 2.33 -2.42 -9.01
N TYR A 61 3.04 -2.38 -10.14
CA TYR A 61 2.69 -1.46 -11.23
C TYR A 61 1.31 -1.77 -11.81
N HIS A 62 0.97 -3.05 -11.97
CA HIS A 62 -0.34 -3.46 -12.47
C HIS A 62 -1.52 -3.02 -11.58
N VAL A 63 -1.29 -2.71 -10.29
CA VAL A 63 -2.35 -2.20 -9.41
C VAL A 63 -2.76 -0.79 -9.83
N VAL A 64 -1.81 0.05 -10.24
CA VAL A 64 -2.05 1.48 -10.51
C VAL A 64 -2.00 1.84 -12.00
N VAL A 65 -1.57 0.93 -12.89
CA VAL A 65 -1.33 1.22 -14.32
C VAL A 65 -2.51 1.87 -15.03
N HIS A 66 -3.73 1.41 -14.78
CA HIS A 66 -4.92 1.96 -15.43
C HIS A 66 -5.14 3.42 -15.05
N THR A 67 -4.94 3.72 -13.77
CA THR A 67 -5.05 5.06 -13.20
C THR A 67 -3.91 5.97 -13.65
N LEU A 68 -2.71 5.41 -13.86
CA LEU A 68 -1.62 6.11 -14.49
C LEU A 68 -1.91 6.41 -15.96
N ALA A 69 -2.64 5.56 -16.68
CA ALA A 69 -2.94 5.79 -18.09
C ALA A 69 -3.99 6.89 -18.29
N VAL A 70 -5.10 6.82 -17.54
CA VAL A 70 -6.25 7.73 -17.66
C VAL A 70 -6.57 8.32 -16.29
N GLN A 71 -6.32 9.62 -16.12
CA GLN A 71 -6.72 10.35 -14.91
C GLN A 71 -8.18 10.78 -15.06
N GLN A 72 -9.07 10.05 -14.37
CA GLN A 72 -10.49 10.40 -14.31
C GLN A 72 -10.79 11.41 -13.20
N ASN A 73 -9.88 11.54 -12.22
CA ASN A 73 -10.02 12.44 -11.08
C ASN A 73 -8.67 13.02 -10.70
N GLU A 74 -8.69 14.16 -10.03
CA GLU A 74 -7.55 14.63 -9.24
C GLU A 74 -7.35 13.64 -8.10
N SER A 75 -6.11 13.30 -7.75
CA SER A 75 -5.85 12.27 -6.74
C SER A 75 -6.61 10.95 -7.00
N PRO A 76 -6.21 10.20 -8.03
CA PRO A 76 -7.07 9.16 -8.62
C PRO A 76 -7.14 7.85 -7.80
N PHE A 77 -6.52 7.86 -6.63
CA PHE A 77 -6.75 6.92 -5.54
C PHE A 77 -6.38 7.61 -4.22
N MET A 78 -6.80 7.02 -3.11
CA MET A 78 -6.44 7.45 -1.77
C MET A 78 -6.02 6.27 -0.90
N LEU A 79 -5.39 6.56 0.24
CA LEU A 79 -4.93 5.57 1.22
C LEU A 79 -5.26 6.08 2.61
N HIS A 80 -5.46 5.18 3.58
CA HIS A 80 -5.46 5.62 4.97
C HIS A 80 -4.04 5.96 5.44
N ALA A 81 -3.89 7.08 6.14
CA ALA A 81 -2.65 7.48 6.79
C ALA A 81 -2.26 6.49 7.90
N ARG A 82 -3.26 5.99 8.63
CA ARG A 82 -3.07 5.08 9.76
C ARG A 82 -3.56 3.67 9.46
N ALA A 83 -2.95 2.70 10.13
CA ALA A 83 -3.47 1.34 10.17
C ALA A 83 -4.85 1.33 10.86
N SER A 84 -5.78 0.55 10.34
CA SER A 84 -7.14 0.45 10.87
C SER A 84 -7.10 0.11 12.36
N SER A 85 -7.70 0.98 13.20
CA SER A 85 -7.94 0.71 14.61
C SER A 85 -9.41 0.33 14.79
N PRO A 86 -9.74 -0.78 15.49
CA PRO A 86 -11.12 -1.15 15.76
C PRO A 86 -11.90 0.00 16.39
N GLY A 87 -13.08 0.32 15.84
CA GLY A 87 -13.98 1.35 16.35
C GLY A 87 -13.64 2.79 15.96
N ARG A 88 -12.57 3.03 15.18
CA ARG A 88 -12.28 4.36 14.63
C ARG A 88 -12.81 4.48 13.21
N ILE A 89 -13.70 5.45 12.98
CA ILE A 89 -14.11 5.87 11.64
C ILE A 89 -13.00 6.77 11.08
N PRO A 90 -12.37 6.44 9.94
CA PRO A 90 -11.39 7.32 9.32
C PRO A 90 -12.03 8.65 8.92
N GLU A 91 -11.38 9.76 9.25
CA GLU A 91 -11.80 11.08 8.79
C GLU A 91 -11.11 11.43 7.47
N LEU A 92 -11.58 12.48 6.78
CA LEU A 92 -10.95 12.98 5.55
C LEU A 92 -9.45 13.29 5.76
N TYR A 93 -9.07 13.76 6.95
CA TYR A 93 -7.69 14.07 7.33
C TYR A 93 -6.83 12.83 7.62
N ASP A 94 -7.44 11.65 7.70
CA ASP A 94 -6.76 10.37 7.77
C ASP A 94 -6.49 9.78 6.39
N LEU A 95 -6.62 10.57 5.32
CA LEU A 95 -6.34 10.14 3.96
C LEU A 95 -5.02 10.70 3.46
N LEU A 96 -4.29 9.88 2.70
CA LEU A 96 -3.13 10.25 1.93
C LEU A 96 -3.52 10.27 0.46
N LEU A 97 -3.10 11.34 -0.22
CA LEU A 97 -3.39 11.58 -1.61
C LEU A 97 -2.10 11.47 -2.44
N PRO A 98 -2.16 10.88 -3.64
CA PRO A 98 -1.01 10.75 -4.53
C PRO A 98 -0.64 12.10 -5.15
N ARG A 99 0.66 12.36 -5.25
CA ARG A 99 1.21 13.59 -5.82
C ARG A 99 1.94 13.31 -7.13
N TRP A 100 2.96 12.46 -7.09
CA TRP A 100 3.80 12.13 -8.23
C TRP A 100 3.99 10.63 -8.37
N HIS A 101 4.02 10.14 -9.60
CA HIS A 101 4.55 8.82 -9.93
C HIS A 101 6.01 8.97 -10.33
N TRP A 102 6.89 8.19 -9.69
CA TRP A 102 8.30 8.06 -10.05
C TRP A 102 8.50 6.71 -10.75
N ASP A 103 8.86 6.73 -12.04
CA ASP A 103 9.02 5.53 -12.85
C ASP A 103 10.35 4.80 -12.57
N ILE A 104 10.45 4.26 -11.34
CA ILE A 104 11.62 3.56 -10.85
C ILE A 104 11.88 2.22 -11.55
N ARG A 105 10.96 1.77 -12.42
CA ARG A 105 11.12 0.55 -13.22
C ARG A 105 12.30 0.67 -14.18
N THR A 106 12.54 1.88 -14.68
CA THR A 106 13.68 2.23 -15.55
C THR A 106 15.03 2.11 -14.84
N LEU A 107 15.04 2.13 -13.51
CA LEU A 107 16.23 2.01 -12.69
C LEU A 107 16.48 0.57 -12.21
N MET A 108 15.50 -0.34 -12.39
CA MET A 108 15.64 -1.73 -11.97
C MET A 108 16.77 -2.40 -12.74
N PRO A 109 17.54 -3.30 -12.10
CA PRO A 109 18.58 -4.04 -12.79
C PRO A 109 17.99 -4.82 -13.97
N GLU A 110 18.69 -4.85 -15.10
CA GLU A 110 18.33 -5.76 -16.19
C GLU A 110 18.32 -7.20 -15.65
N SER A 111 17.15 -7.82 -15.72
CA SER A 111 16.99 -9.22 -15.38
C SER A 111 17.41 -10.08 -16.56
N HIS A 112 18.54 -10.77 -16.45
CA HIS A 112 18.85 -11.87 -17.36
C HIS A 112 17.91 -13.06 -17.06
N GLY A 113 16.89 -13.29 -17.90
CA GLY A 113 15.91 -14.38 -17.77
C GLY A 113 14.44 -13.92 -17.66
N GLU A 114 13.53 -14.80 -17.23
CA GLU A 114 12.06 -14.56 -17.06
C GLU A 114 11.70 -13.60 -15.90
N THR A 115 12.69 -13.00 -15.23
CA THR A 115 12.55 -12.41 -13.88
C THR A 115 12.15 -10.94 -13.93
N ALA A 116 10.88 -10.65 -14.21
CA ALA A 116 10.41 -9.27 -14.35
C ALA A 116 10.25 -8.57 -12.97
N TRP A 117 11.30 -7.89 -12.49
CA TRP A 117 11.25 -6.99 -11.31
C TRP A 117 10.64 -5.62 -11.59
N ASN A 118 10.22 -5.37 -12.83
CA ASN A 118 9.67 -4.10 -13.30
C ASN A 118 8.18 -3.90 -12.92
N ASP A 119 7.52 -4.86 -12.29
CA ASP A 119 6.15 -4.72 -11.80
C ASP A 119 6.12 -3.99 -10.45
N VAL A 120 6.56 -2.74 -10.46
CA VAL A 120 6.71 -1.89 -9.29
C VAL A 120 6.34 -0.45 -9.63
N ALA A 121 5.61 0.20 -8.74
CA ALA A 121 5.30 1.62 -8.82
C ALA A 121 5.66 2.31 -7.51
N LEU A 122 6.30 3.47 -7.63
CA LEU A 122 6.57 4.35 -6.50
C LEU A 122 5.78 5.64 -6.67
N ILE A 123 4.91 5.91 -5.72
CA ILE A 123 4.05 7.07 -5.72
C ILE A 123 4.45 7.96 -4.55
N GLU A 124 4.92 9.17 -4.82
CA GLU A 124 5.07 10.19 -3.79
C GLU A 124 3.69 10.70 -3.39
N LEU A 125 3.46 10.82 -2.09
CA LEU A 125 2.21 11.29 -1.51
C LEU A 125 2.36 12.75 -1.07
N PHE A 126 1.24 13.46 -0.98
CA PHE A 126 1.22 14.74 -0.26
C PHE A 126 1.57 14.54 1.21
N ASP A 127 2.07 15.59 1.85
CA ASP A 127 2.39 15.55 3.28
C ASP A 127 1.13 15.24 4.09
N PRO A 128 1.20 14.29 5.04
CA PRO A 128 0.04 13.91 5.80
C PRO A 128 -0.41 15.06 6.72
N LEU A 129 -1.71 15.28 6.78
CA LEU A 129 -2.29 16.30 7.66
C LEU A 129 -2.19 15.90 9.14
N CYS A 130 -2.16 14.59 9.40
CA CYS A 130 -1.98 13.99 10.72
C CYS A 130 -0.58 13.35 10.88
N SER A 131 -0.10 13.24 12.12
CA SER A 131 1.12 12.47 12.38
C SER A 131 0.85 10.99 12.16
N ILE A 132 1.70 10.35 11.35
CA ILE A 132 1.72 8.89 11.14
C ILE A 132 2.64 8.27 12.19
N PRO A 133 2.18 7.30 13.00
CA PRO A 133 3.03 6.61 13.96
C PRO A 133 4.22 5.90 13.30
N ASP A 134 5.40 5.95 13.93
CA ASP A 134 6.62 5.32 13.39
C ASP A 134 6.48 3.79 13.24
N ASN A 135 5.58 3.15 13.97
CA ASN A 135 5.26 1.72 13.85
C ASN A 135 4.24 1.41 12.75
N GLU A 136 3.80 2.39 11.97
CA GLU A 136 2.84 2.23 10.87
C GLU A 136 3.40 2.66 9.51
N VAL A 137 4.71 2.91 9.44
CA VAL A 137 5.44 3.32 8.23
C VAL A 137 6.81 2.65 8.23
N ILE A 138 7.32 2.31 7.04
CA ILE A 138 8.70 1.85 6.89
C ILE A 138 9.60 3.06 6.67
N ASP A 139 10.47 3.35 7.64
CA ASP A 139 11.49 4.37 7.50
C ASP A 139 12.70 3.82 6.72
N LEU A 140 12.83 4.23 5.45
CA LEU A 140 13.90 3.78 4.56
C LEU A 140 15.29 4.28 4.97
N ASP A 141 15.39 5.30 5.82
CA ASP A 141 16.67 5.77 6.36
C ASP A 141 17.21 4.80 7.42
N ARG A 142 16.35 3.94 8.01
CA ARG A 142 16.68 3.06 9.14
C ARG A 142 16.36 1.57 8.93
N ILE A 143 15.71 1.23 7.82
CA ILE A 143 15.20 -0.13 7.59
C ILE A 143 16.30 -1.19 7.50
N GLN A 144 16.03 -2.36 8.09
CA GLN A 144 16.77 -3.60 7.83
C GLN A 144 15.99 -4.48 6.86
N VAL A 145 16.64 -4.84 5.76
CA VAL A 145 16.09 -5.76 4.75
C VAL A 145 16.78 -7.11 4.80
N LEU A 146 16.05 -8.16 4.47
CA LEU A 146 16.59 -9.49 4.33
C LEU A 146 17.47 -9.54 3.06
N GLN A 147 18.75 -9.85 3.22
CA GLN A 147 19.72 -9.90 2.12
C GLN A 147 19.58 -11.20 1.33
N ARG A 148 20.03 -11.21 0.06
CA ARG A 148 19.98 -12.38 -0.83
C ARG A 148 20.49 -13.67 -0.18
N ARG A 149 21.60 -13.59 0.57
CA ARG A 149 22.24 -14.72 1.26
C ARG A 149 21.48 -15.23 2.50
N GLU A 150 20.56 -14.44 3.03
CA GLU A 150 19.78 -14.78 4.23
C GLU A 150 18.50 -15.56 3.91
N PHE A 151 18.12 -15.63 2.63
CA PHE A 151 17.03 -16.49 2.18
C PHE A 151 17.50 -17.96 2.09
N PHE A 152 16.65 -18.89 2.49
CA PHE A 152 16.87 -20.33 2.38
C PHE A 152 15.54 -21.08 2.23
N ASP A 153 15.58 -22.30 1.70
CA ASP A 153 14.38 -23.11 1.49
C ASP A 153 13.70 -23.49 2.80
N GLY A 154 12.38 -23.41 2.82
CA GLY A 154 11.60 -23.65 4.03
C GLY A 154 11.58 -22.48 5.01
N GLN A 155 12.28 -21.37 4.73
CA GLN A 155 12.19 -20.18 5.57
C GLN A 155 10.75 -19.67 5.63
N MET A 156 10.23 -19.45 6.84
CA MET A 156 8.89 -18.91 7.04
C MET A 156 8.85 -17.40 6.79
N LEU A 157 7.98 -16.99 5.89
CA LEU A 157 7.64 -15.61 5.60
C LEU A 157 6.15 -15.36 5.87
N ILE A 158 5.78 -14.09 6.02
CA ILE A 158 4.40 -13.63 6.12
C ILE A 158 4.18 -12.56 5.05
N ALA A 159 3.22 -12.78 4.16
CA ALA A 159 2.69 -11.74 3.29
C ALA A 159 1.52 -11.03 3.97
N SER A 160 1.44 -9.71 3.79
CA SER A 160 0.38 -8.87 4.35
C SER A 160 -0.23 -8.01 3.25
N GLY A 161 -1.56 -7.93 3.20
CA GLY A 161 -2.29 -7.25 2.14
C GLY A 161 -3.79 -7.15 2.45
N TYR A 162 -4.56 -6.65 1.49
CA TYR A 162 -6.01 -6.45 1.60
C TYR A 162 -6.73 -7.24 0.51
N PRO A 163 -6.99 -8.55 0.74
CA PRO A 163 -7.63 -9.39 -0.27
C PRO A 163 -9.07 -8.95 -0.52
N LEU A 164 -9.49 -8.93 -1.79
CA LEU A 164 -10.80 -8.45 -2.24
C LEU A 164 -11.95 -9.20 -1.56
N GLN A 165 -11.84 -10.52 -1.41
CA GLN A 165 -12.89 -11.34 -0.77
C GLN A 165 -13.25 -10.91 0.66
N ARG A 166 -12.32 -10.26 1.37
CA ARG A 166 -12.52 -9.75 2.74
C ARG A 166 -12.65 -8.23 2.83
N ASN A 167 -12.44 -7.55 1.70
CA ASN A 167 -12.39 -6.09 1.60
C ASN A 167 -13.25 -5.62 0.42
N GLY A 168 -14.29 -6.38 0.05
CA GLY A 168 -15.18 -6.04 -1.06
C GLY A 168 -15.92 -4.74 -0.82
N TYR A 169 -16.44 -4.16 -1.89
CA TYR A 169 -17.37 -3.04 -1.82
C TYR A 169 -18.79 -3.56 -1.91
N GLU A 170 -19.65 -3.02 -1.05
CA GLU A 170 -21.09 -3.15 -1.13
C GLU A 170 -21.65 -1.83 -1.64
N TYR A 171 -22.55 -1.90 -2.62
CA TYR A 171 -23.19 -0.76 -3.26
C TYR A 171 -24.67 -0.84 -2.96
N GLY A 172 -25.28 0.27 -2.56
CA GLY A 172 -26.66 0.28 -2.08
C GLY A 172 -27.21 1.69 -2.01
N GLY A 173 -28.53 1.79 -1.97
CA GLY A 173 -29.23 3.08 -1.90
C GLY A 173 -29.41 3.60 -0.47
N PRO A 174 -29.98 4.82 -0.34
CA PRO A 174 -30.38 5.38 0.96
C PRO A 174 -31.29 4.47 1.79
N ASP A 175 -32.09 3.64 1.11
CA ASP A 175 -33.00 2.68 1.74
C ASP A 175 -32.26 1.46 2.35
N GLU A 176 -31.06 1.15 1.85
CA GLU A 176 -30.26 0.01 2.31
C GLU A 176 -29.24 0.42 3.37
N PHE A 177 -28.54 1.53 3.16
CA PHE A 177 -27.43 1.97 4.02
C PHE A 177 -27.78 3.18 4.91
N GLY A 178 -28.85 3.90 4.59
CA GLY A 178 -29.21 5.16 5.24
C GLY A 178 -28.87 6.39 4.39
N PRO A 179 -29.43 7.56 4.74
CA PRO A 179 -29.30 8.78 3.94
C PRO A 179 -27.84 9.23 3.81
N GLY A 180 -27.42 9.51 2.56
CA GLY A 180 -26.07 9.99 2.24
C GLY A 180 -24.99 8.92 2.15
N LEU A 181 -25.35 7.63 2.28
CA LEU A 181 -24.43 6.50 2.07
C LEU A 181 -24.74 5.81 0.75
N ALA A 182 -23.72 5.71 -0.10
CA ALA A 182 -23.83 5.03 -1.41
C ALA A 182 -23.05 3.70 -1.43
N GLN A 183 -22.04 3.57 -0.56
CA GLN A 183 -21.07 2.48 -0.60
C GLN A 183 -20.51 2.16 0.78
N LEU A 184 -20.26 0.88 1.02
CA LEU A 184 -19.60 0.38 2.22
C LEU A 184 -18.44 -0.54 1.85
N THR A 185 -17.41 -0.57 2.69
CA THR A 185 -16.34 -1.55 2.53
C THR A 185 -15.66 -1.87 3.85
N THR A 186 -15.07 -3.05 3.95
CA THR A 186 -14.28 -3.49 5.10
C THR A 186 -12.81 -3.16 4.89
N ILE A 187 -12.13 -2.65 5.91
CA ILE A 187 -10.68 -2.38 5.86
C ILE A 187 -9.97 -3.33 6.81
N GLN A 188 -9.80 -4.57 6.36
CA GLN A 188 -9.18 -5.65 7.12
C GLN A 188 -7.92 -6.15 6.41
N ARG A 189 -6.77 -5.86 7.01
CA ARG A 189 -5.50 -6.42 6.58
C ARG A 189 -5.49 -7.92 6.88
N HIS A 190 -5.09 -8.72 5.90
CA HIS A 190 -4.90 -10.14 6.03
C HIS A 190 -3.42 -10.51 6.01
N HIS A 191 -3.08 -11.57 6.72
CA HIS A 191 -1.71 -12.09 6.83
C HIS A 191 -1.68 -13.55 6.40
N THR A 192 -0.85 -13.85 5.41
CA THR A 192 -0.71 -15.19 4.84
C THR A 192 0.71 -15.69 5.12
N PRO A 193 0.88 -16.63 6.06
CA PRO A 193 2.17 -17.28 6.28
C PRO A 193 2.48 -18.28 5.16
N GLY A 194 3.76 -18.49 4.89
CA GLY A 194 4.20 -19.53 3.97
C GLY A 194 5.70 -19.74 3.97
N ALA A 195 6.15 -20.78 3.28
CA ALA A 195 7.53 -21.23 3.25
C ALA A 195 8.20 -20.87 1.92
N VAL A 196 9.41 -20.31 1.97
CA VAL A 196 10.22 -20.03 0.78
C VAL A 196 10.49 -21.31 -0.01
N VAL A 197 10.36 -21.21 -1.34
CA VAL A 197 10.67 -22.28 -2.29
C VAL A 197 11.71 -21.76 -3.30
N ARG A 198 12.92 -22.31 -3.29
CA ARG A 198 13.94 -22.13 -4.33
C ARG A 198 13.96 -23.34 -5.27
N GLY A 199 14.68 -23.19 -6.38
CA GLY A 199 14.98 -24.32 -7.26
C GLY A 199 14.02 -24.53 -8.43
N LEU A 200 13.15 -23.56 -8.74
CA LEU A 200 12.27 -23.61 -9.92
C LEU A 200 12.98 -23.21 -11.23
N GLY A 201 14.32 -23.10 -11.24
CA GLY A 201 15.09 -22.61 -12.40
C GLY A 201 14.87 -21.13 -12.73
N ARG A 202 14.11 -20.40 -11.89
CA ARG A 202 13.79 -18.98 -12.04
C ARG A 202 14.53 -18.14 -10.98
N ASN A 203 14.97 -16.93 -11.33
CA ASN A 203 15.54 -15.98 -10.35
C ASN A 203 14.47 -15.26 -9.50
N ASP A 204 13.20 -15.62 -9.68
CA ASP A 204 12.09 -15.08 -8.90
C ASP A 204 12.07 -15.67 -7.48
N PHE A 205 11.52 -14.90 -6.55
CA PHE A 205 11.37 -15.31 -5.16
C PHE A 205 9.92 -15.69 -4.91
N TYR A 206 9.74 -16.93 -4.49
CA TYR A 206 8.44 -17.53 -4.22
C TYR A 206 8.34 -17.97 -2.78
N PHE A 207 7.12 -17.95 -2.25
CA PHE A 207 6.77 -18.76 -1.11
C PHE A 207 5.48 -19.54 -1.37
N LYS A 208 5.39 -20.72 -0.79
CA LYS A 208 4.18 -21.56 -0.79
C LYS A 208 3.36 -21.22 0.45
N PRO A 209 2.09 -20.78 0.31
CA PRO A 209 1.21 -20.57 1.46
C PRO A 209 1.11 -21.81 2.34
N SER A 210 1.07 -21.62 3.66
CA SER A 210 0.94 -22.73 4.61
C SER A 210 -0.44 -23.37 4.59
N ASP A 211 -1.47 -22.57 4.31
CA ASP A 211 -2.85 -23.03 4.17
C ASP A 211 -3.12 -23.41 2.70
N PRO A 212 -3.45 -24.68 2.39
CA PRO A 212 -3.73 -25.12 1.02
C PRO A 212 -5.02 -24.52 0.44
N ALA A 213 -5.91 -23.97 1.26
CA ALA A 213 -7.09 -23.25 0.78
C ALA A 213 -6.77 -21.86 0.21
N VAL A 214 -5.55 -21.34 0.46
CA VAL A 214 -5.09 -20.08 -0.12
C VAL A 214 -4.72 -20.30 -1.58
N ASN A 215 -5.64 -19.94 -2.46
CA ASN A 215 -5.48 -19.96 -3.92
C ASN A 215 -5.30 -18.53 -4.48
N HIS A 216 -5.25 -18.41 -5.82
CA HIS A 216 -5.14 -17.13 -6.51
C HIS A 216 -6.27 -16.16 -6.09
N ASP A 217 -7.52 -16.61 -6.10
CA ASP A 217 -8.69 -15.78 -5.78
C ASP A 217 -8.66 -15.26 -4.33
N ALA A 218 -8.18 -16.09 -3.39
CA ALA A 218 -8.06 -15.72 -1.98
C ALA A 218 -7.01 -14.62 -1.73
N LEU A 219 -6.03 -14.48 -2.64
CA LEU A 219 -4.96 -13.48 -2.55
C LEU A 219 -5.18 -12.28 -3.46
N ASN A 220 -6.20 -12.30 -4.32
CA ASN A 220 -6.49 -11.20 -5.22
C ASN A 220 -6.72 -9.90 -4.42
N GLY A 221 -6.07 -8.81 -4.84
CA GLY A 221 -6.02 -7.54 -4.10
C GLY A 221 -4.86 -7.39 -3.10
N MET A 222 -4.10 -8.45 -2.79
CA MET A 222 -2.92 -8.35 -1.92
C MET A 222 -1.65 -7.84 -2.62
N SER A 223 -1.64 -7.80 -3.97
CA SER A 223 -0.51 -7.30 -4.76
C SER A 223 -0.08 -5.90 -4.31
N GLY A 224 1.23 -5.69 -4.21
CA GLY A 224 1.84 -4.50 -3.62
C GLY A 224 1.97 -4.53 -2.09
N GLY A 225 1.42 -5.54 -1.41
CA GLY A 225 1.55 -5.71 0.04
C GLY A 225 2.95 -6.11 0.52
N SER A 226 3.19 -6.07 1.83
CA SER A 226 4.51 -6.40 2.41
C SER A 226 4.76 -7.90 2.58
N VAL A 227 6.02 -8.33 2.46
CA VAL A 227 6.49 -9.68 2.83
C VAL A 227 7.61 -9.55 3.85
N VAL A 228 7.52 -10.28 4.96
CA VAL A 228 8.49 -10.23 6.07
C VAL A 228 8.92 -11.62 6.50
N ASN A 229 10.09 -11.73 7.14
CA ASN A 229 10.44 -12.97 7.82
C ASN A 229 9.63 -13.14 9.11
N LEU A 230 9.26 -14.38 9.42
CA LEU A 230 8.70 -14.73 10.72
C LEU A 230 9.81 -14.65 11.78
N TYR A 231 9.60 -13.86 12.83
CA TYR A 231 10.58 -13.74 13.92
C TYR A 231 9.89 -13.61 15.29
N PRO A 232 10.44 -14.21 16.37
CA PRO A 232 9.83 -14.13 17.71
C PRO A 232 9.74 -12.71 18.31
N GLN A 233 10.53 -11.76 17.81
CA GLN A 233 10.60 -10.40 18.33
C GLN A 233 10.31 -9.43 17.19
N ALA A 234 9.25 -8.61 17.33
CA ALA A 234 8.82 -7.63 16.33
C ALA A 234 9.96 -6.72 15.82
N ARG A 235 10.86 -6.29 16.72
CA ARG A 235 12.01 -5.42 16.38
C ARG A 235 13.09 -6.09 15.52
N LYS A 236 13.07 -7.42 15.42
CA LYS A 236 14.02 -8.23 14.62
C LYS A 236 13.40 -8.70 13.31
N THR A 237 12.14 -8.37 13.07
CA THR A 237 11.48 -8.56 11.78
C THR A 237 12.20 -7.70 10.74
N LYS A 238 12.61 -8.34 9.64
CA LYS A 238 13.25 -7.72 8.49
C LYS A 238 12.29 -7.73 7.32
N TRP A 239 12.37 -6.70 6.50
CA TRP A 239 11.57 -6.61 5.29
C TRP A 239 12.16 -7.55 4.23
N ALA A 240 11.38 -8.54 3.80
CA ALA A 240 11.80 -9.51 2.80
C ALA A 240 11.48 -9.04 1.38
N GLY A 241 10.33 -8.38 1.16
CA GLY A 241 9.97 -7.87 -0.16
C GLY A 241 8.55 -7.33 -0.27
N MET A 242 8.14 -7.06 -1.51
CA MET A 242 6.80 -6.61 -1.88
C MET A 242 6.10 -7.71 -2.67
N LEU A 243 4.86 -8.02 -2.30
CA LEU A 243 4.02 -8.99 -3.00
C LEU A 243 3.80 -8.55 -4.44
N LYS A 244 4.01 -9.45 -5.40
CA LYS A 244 3.82 -9.18 -6.82
C LYS A 244 2.54 -9.81 -7.33
N ALA A 245 2.48 -11.15 -7.36
CA ALA A 245 1.37 -11.90 -7.94
C ALA A 245 1.36 -13.33 -7.40
N VAL A 246 0.35 -14.11 -7.78
CA VAL A 246 0.33 -15.56 -7.61
C VAL A 246 0.57 -16.19 -8.98
N ASP A 247 1.50 -17.14 -9.07
CA ASP A 247 1.65 -17.98 -10.25
C ASP A 247 0.49 -18.98 -10.28
N GLU A 248 -0.49 -18.75 -11.15
CA GLU A 248 -1.72 -19.56 -11.24
C GLU A 248 -1.46 -21.04 -11.51
N ARG A 249 -0.35 -21.38 -12.19
CA ARG A 249 -0.04 -22.78 -12.53
C ARG A 249 0.47 -23.55 -11.33
N THR A 250 1.20 -22.88 -10.44
CA THR A 250 1.87 -23.50 -9.30
C THR A 250 1.22 -23.19 -7.96
N GLY A 251 0.34 -22.18 -7.91
CA GLY A 251 -0.22 -21.63 -6.67
C GLY A 251 0.82 -20.91 -5.80
N LEU A 252 2.02 -20.66 -6.32
CA LEU A 252 3.10 -20.04 -5.57
C LEU A 252 3.00 -18.52 -5.60
N VAL A 253 3.27 -17.92 -4.46
CA VAL A 253 3.17 -16.47 -4.28
C VAL A 253 4.52 -15.84 -4.61
N GLN A 254 4.52 -14.97 -5.61
CA GLN A 254 5.68 -14.21 -6.07
C GLN A 254 5.84 -12.92 -5.27
N PHE A 255 7.08 -12.56 -4.99
CA PHE A 255 7.42 -11.26 -4.42
C PHE A 255 8.73 -10.72 -4.99
N ILE A 256 8.84 -9.40 -5.05
CA ILE A 256 10.07 -8.70 -5.41
C ILE A 256 10.86 -8.44 -4.12
N PRO A 257 12.11 -8.90 -4.00
CA PRO A 257 12.87 -8.76 -2.76
C PRO A 257 13.19 -7.33 -2.38
N ALA A 258 13.17 -7.03 -1.08
CA ALA A 258 13.44 -5.68 -0.57
C ALA A 258 14.90 -5.25 -0.80
N TRP A 259 15.86 -6.18 -0.83
CA TRP A 259 17.26 -5.88 -1.18
C TRP A 259 17.44 -5.44 -2.64
N VAL A 260 16.48 -5.77 -3.53
CA VAL A 260 16.43 -5.25 -4.91
C VAL A 260 15.75 -3.88 -4.92
N ILE A 261 14.59 -3.75 -4.25
CA ILE A 261 13.75 -2.55 -4.32
C ILE A 261 14.39 -1.34 -3.60
N VAL A 262 14.93 -1.53 -2.39
CA VAL A 262 15.38 -0.41 -1.55
C VAL A 262 16.47 0.44 -2.18
N PRO A 263 17.55 -0.13 -2.78
CA PRO A 263 18.54 0.67 -3.50
C PRO A 263 17.95 1.53 -4.61
N ILE A 264 16.92 1.01 -5.29
CA ILE A 264 16.26 1.70 -6.40
C ILE A 264 15.38 2.84 -5.90
N ILE A 265 14.58 2.62 -4.84
CA ILE A 265 13.80 3.70 -4.24
C ILE A 265 14.70 4.82 -3.73
N ARG A 266 15.86 4.52 -3.16
CA ARG A 266 16.81 5.57 -2.70
C ARG A 266 17.34 6.45 -3.84
N ARG A 267 17.22 5.99 -5.08
CA ARG A 267 17.59 6.69 -6.32
C ARG A 267 16.38 7.24 -7.09
N TYR A 268 15.19 7.27 -6.49
CA TYR A 268 13.95 7.65 -7.18
C TYR A 268 14.02 8.98 -7.94
N ALA A 269 14.81 9.94 -7.45
CA ALA A 269 14.98 11.24 -8.08
C ALA A 269 15.71 11.18 -9.44
N GLU A 270 16.36 10.05 -9.77
CA GLU A 270 16.94 9.79 -11.09
C GLU A 270 15.89 9.28 -12.10
N ALA A 271 14.72 8.85 -11.63
CA ALA A 271 13.66 8.33 -12.48
C ALA A 271 12.82 9.43 -13.12
N GLN A 272 12.13 9.09 -14.21
CA GLN A 272 11.13 9.97 -14.80
C GLN A 272 9.98 10.19 -13.82
N ARG A 273 9.59 11.45 -13.65
CA ARG A 273 8.43 11.86 -12.84
C ARG A 273 7.22 12.10 -13.72
N ARG A 274 6.04 11.70 -13.25
CA ARG A 274 4.74 12.06 -13.81
C ARG A 274 3.85 12.63 -12.72
N ASP A 275 3.11 13.68 -13.04
CA ASP A 275 2.17 14.30 -12.11
C ASP A 275 0.87 13.49 -12.05
N LEU A 276 0.40 13.20 -10.84
CA LEU A 276 -0.84 12.45 -10.57
C LEU A 276 -1.98 13.31 -10.07
N ASP A 277 -1.65 14.50 -9.62
CA ASP A 277 -2.58 15.51 -9.15
C ASP A 277 -2.23 16.83 -9.84
N PRO A 278 -3.21 17.59 -10.36
CA PRO A 278 -2.93 18.89 -10.98
C PRO A 278 -2.30 19.89 -10.00
N ASN A 279 -2.53 19.74 -8.69
CA ASN A 279 -1.91 20.54 -7.64
C ASN A 279 -0.53 20.01 -7.21
N ALA A 280 0.02 19.01 -7.88
CA ALA A 280 1.30 18.41 -7.47
C ALA A 280 2.47 19.40 -7.50
N GLY A 281 2.39 20.45 -8.35
CA GLY A 281 3.36 21.54 -8.40
C GLY A 281 3.15 22.64 -7.35
N ALA A 282 1.97 22.69 -6.71
CA ALA A 282 1.74 23.65 -5.64
C ALA A 282 2.73 23.36 -4.50
N PRO A 283 3.30 24.40 -3.87
CA PRO A 283 3.99 24.19 -2.61
C PRO A 283 3.02 23.46 -1.71
N CYS A 284 3.41 22.30 -1.15
CA CYS A 284 2.71 21.75 -0.01
C CYS A 284 2.69 22.91 0.99
N VAL A 285 1.54 23.56 1.14
CA VAL A 285 1.33 24.42 2.29
C VAL A 285 1.22 23.40 3.40
N GLY A 286 2.38 22.94 3.88
CA GLY A 286 2.46 22.09 5.05
C GLY A 286 1.62 22.82 6.07
N ILE A 287 0.52 22.19 6.48
CA ILE A 287 -0.43 22.81 7.39
C ILE A 287 0.43 23.35 8.54
N THR A 288 0.51 24.67 8.61
CA THR A 288 1.29 25.32 9.66
C THR A 288 0.74 24.84 11.00
N PRO A 289 1.52 24.82 12.09
CA PRO A 289 0.99 24.46 13.41
C PRO A 289 -0.34 25.17 13.74
N LYS A 290 -0.46 26.44 13.28
CA LYS A 290 -1.68 27.25 13.38
C LYS A 290 -2.85 26.72 12.52
N GLN A 291 -2.62 26.38 11.25
CA GLN A 291 -3.67 25.77 10.42
C GLN A 291 -4.08 24.40 10.95
N ARG A 292 -3.16 23.68 11.62
CA ARG A 292 -3.44 22.37 12.24
C ARG A 292 -4.32 22.55 13.47
N GLU A 293 -4.04 23.57 14.28
CA GLU A 293 -4.92 24.00 15.37
C GLU A 293 -6.28 24.47 14.87
N GLU A 294 -6.35 25.24 13.78
CA GLU A 294 -7.61 25.73 13.21
C GLU A 294 -8.46 24.57 12.68
N VAL A 295 -7.86 23.61 11.97
CA VAL A 295 -8.53 22.37 11.55
C VAL A 295 -8.98 21.57 12.78
N GLN A 296 -8.14 21.36 13.78
CA GLN A 296 -8.54 20.65 15.00
C GLN A 296 -9.65 21.35 15.77
N ARG A 297 -9.65 22.68 15.81
CA ARG A 297 -10.67 23.49 16.49
C ARG A 297 -12.01 23.42 15.73
N PHE A 298 -11.97 23.48 14.40
CA PHE A 298 -13.14 23.24 13.55
C PHE A 298 -13.70 21.82 13.74
N LEU A 299 -12.85 20.80 13.77
CA LEU A 299 -13.28 19.40 13.98
C LEU A 299 -13.90 19.18 15.36
N SER A 300 -13.30 19.78 16.40
CA SER A 300 -13.85 19.74 17.76
C SER A 300 -15.25 20.37 17.81
N HIS A 301 -15.46 21.44 17.03
CA HIS A 301 -16.76 22.08 16.90
C HIS A 301 -17.78 21.19 16.14
N VAL A 302 -17.40 20.59 15.01
CA VAL A 302 -18.28 19.67 14.27
C VAL A 302 -18.65 18.43 15.09
N ALA A 303 -17.71 17.87 15.86
CA ALA A 303 -17.98 16.76 16.76
C ALA A 303 -18.93 17.13 17.91
N SER A 304 -18.92 18.39 18.36
CA SER A 304 -19.86 18.89 19.39
C SER A 304 -21.28 19.11 18.88
N LEU A 305 -21.50 19.04 17.57
CA LEU A 305 -22.80 19.18 16.92
C LEU A 305 -23.50 17.83 16.64
N ARG A 306 -22.88 16.71 17.01
CA ARG A 306 -23.45 15.35 16.96
C ARG A 306 -23.84 14.89 18.36
#